data_AF-A0AA38UBL4-F1
#
_entry.id   AF-A0AA38UBL4-F1
#
_cell.length_a   1.000
_cell.length_b   1.000
_cell.length_c   1.000
_cell.angle_alpha   90.00
_cell.angle_beta   90.00
_cell.angle_gamma   90.00
#
_symmetry.space_group_name_H-M   'P 1'
#
loop_
_entity.id
_entity.type
_entity.pdbx_description
1 polymer ?
#
loop_
_entity_poly.entity_id
_entity_poly.type
_entity_poly.pdbx_seq_one_letter_code
_entity_poly.pdbx_strand_id
1 'polypeptide(L)' 'ERYCRVMLILFKPWRTHTDLRLPSQTWKEAFDKFLIDCPDSVHKLITNMQLLHECKDSRDD' A
#
# COMPACT_ATOMS: atom_id res chain seq x y z
N GLU A 1 1.82 -5.73 -7.53
CA GLU A 1 0.41 -5.70 -7.06
C GLU A 1 0.18 -6.25 -5.65
N ARG A 2 0.77 -7.39 -5.27
CA ARG A 2 0.60 -7.99 -3.93
C ARG A 2 0.98 -7.04 -2.78
N TYR A 3 2.09 -6.31 -2.93
CA TYR A 3 2.53 -5.29 -1.97
C TYR A 3 1.46 -4.21 -1.72
N CYS A 4 0.97 -3.55 -2.78
CA CYS A 4 -0.05 -2.51 -2.70
C CYS A 4 -1.32 -2.99 -1.96
N ARG A 5 -1.77 -4.21 -2.26
CA ARG A 5 -2.93 -4.82 -1.60
C ARG A 5 -2.68 -5.06 -0.11
N VAL A 6 -1.51 -5.60 0.26
CA VAL A 6 -1.16 -5.85 1.67
C VAL A 6 -1.05 -4.53 2.43
N MET A 7 -0.41 -3.51 1.86
CA MET A 7 -0.29 -2.20 2.50
C MET A 7 -1.65 -1.54 2.73
N LEU A 8 -2.57 -1.60 1.76
CA LEU A 8 -3.94 -1.10 1.94
C LEU A 8 -4.68 -1.83 3.06
N ILE A 9 -4.52 -3.15 3.17
CA ILE A 9 -5.16 -3.95 4.23
C ILE A 9 -4.65 -3.56 5.62
N LEU A 10 -3.35 -3.26 5.74
CA LEU A 10 -2.70 -2.95 7.02
C LEU A 10 -2.95 -1.52 7.50
N PHE A 11 -2.93 -0.56 6.58
CA PHE A 11 -2.87 0.87 6.94
C PHE A 11 -4.15 1.66 6.65
N LYS A 12 -5.01 1.17 5.75
CA LYS A 12 -6.31 1.80 5.50
C LYS A 12 -7.34 1.23 6.48
N PRO A 13 -8.20 2.03 7.11
CA PRO A 13 -9.36 1.50 7.81
C PRO A 13 -10.39 1.00 6.78
N TRP A 14 -10.83 -0.25 6.89
CA TRP A 14 -11.81 -0.86 5.99
C TRP A 14 -12.78 -1.78 6.76
N ARG A 15 -14.04 -1.81 6.34
CA ARG A 15 -15.05 -2.79 6.79
C ARG A 15 -15.42 -3.74 5.68
N THR A 16 -15.36 -3.29 4.43
CA THR A 16 -15.64 -4.09 3.25
C THR A 16 -14.54 -3.93 2.20
N HIS A 17 -14.53 -4.83 1.21
CA HIS A 17 -13.53 -4.80 0.14
C HIS A 17 -13.64 -3.54 -0.75
N THR A 18 -14.81 -2.90 -0.81
CA THR A 18 -15.02 -1.66 -1.57
C THR A 18 -14.33 -0.46 -0.90
N ASP A 19 -14.11 -0.51 0.42
CA ASP A 19 -13.34 0.53 1.12
C ASP A 19 -11.86 0.49 0.71
N LEU A 20 -11.34 -0.69 0.36
CA LEU A 20 -9.94 -0.85 -0.05
C LEU A 20 -9.69 -0.32 -1.46
N ARG A 21 -10.56 -0.66 -2.41
CA ARG A 21 -10.39 -0.37 -3.84
C ARG A 21 -11.77 -0.30 -4.52
N LEU A 22 -11.98 0.73 -5.34
CA LEU A 22 -13.14 0.80 -6.24
C LEU A 22 -13.08 -0.33 -7.27
N PRO A 23 -14.21 -0.86 -7.75
CA PRO A 23 -14.24 -1.93 -8.73
C PRO A 23 -13.45 -1.62 -10.02
N SER A 24 -13.48 -0.34 -10.43
CA SER A 24 -12.90 0.17 -11.67
C SER A 24 -11.43 0.58 -11.59
N GLN A 25 -10.82 0.67 -10.41
CA GLN A 25 -9.43 1.12 -10.26
C GLN A 25 -8.52 -0.06 -9.92
N THR A 26 -7.27 -0.10 -10.37
CA THR A 26 -6.29 -1.13 -9.98
C THR A 26 -5.86 -1.00 -8.51
N TRP A 27 -5.25 -2.05 -7.94
CA TRP A 27 -4.70 -2.00 -6.58
C TRP A 27 -3.61 -0.93 -6.43
N LYS A 28 -2.86 -0.68 -7.50
CA LYS A 28 -1.85 0.38 -7.52
C LYS A 28 -2.51 1.75 -7.45
N GLU A 29 -3.52 2.02 -8.26
CA GLU A 29 -4.24 3.31 -8.23
C GLU A 29 -4.94 3.58 -6.89
N ALA A 30 -5.49 2.55 -6.24
CA ALA A 30 -6.05 2.69 -4.90
C ALA A 30 -4.98 3.00 -3.85
N PHE A 31 -3.81 2.39 -3.99
CA PHE A 31 -2.68 2.61 -3.11
C PHE A 31 -2.05 3.99 -3.30
N ASP A 32 -1.86 4.43 -4.54
CA ASP A 32 -1.35 5.76 -4.86
C ASP A 32 -2.30 6.85 -4.32
N LYS A 33 -3.62 6.68 -4.44
CA LYS A 33 -4.60 7.56 -3.78
C LYS A 33 -4.46 7.55 -2.27
N PHE A 34 -4.32 6.37 -1.67
CA PHE A 34 -4.14 6.26 -0.23
C PHE A 34 -2.86 6.95 0.26
N LEU A 35 -1.76 6.87 -0.48
CA LEU A 35 -0.51 7.57 -0.14
C LEU A 35 -0.67 9.09 -0.12
N ILE A 36 -1.54 9.65 -0.97
CA ILE A 36 -1.84 11.09 -1.02
C ILE A 36 -2.68 11.53 0.20
N ASP A 37 -3.67 10.73 0.60
CA ASP A 37 -4.58 11.06 1.71
C ASP A 37 -4.05 10.65 3.10
N CYS A 38 -3.05 9.77 3.17
CA CYS A 38 -2.58 9.24 4.46
C CYS A 38 -1.76 10.27 5.25
N PRO A 39 -1.79 10.22 6.59
CA PRO A 39 -0.94 11.07 7.42
C PRO A 39 0.53 10.74 7.22
N ASP A 40 1.39 11.76 7.36
CA ASP A 40 2.84 11.67 7.14
C ASP A 40 3.53 10.56 7.96
N SER A 41 3.01 10.26 9.16
CA SER A 41 3.45 9.15 10.00
C SER A 41 3.24 7.78 9.36
N VAL A 42 2.08 7.58 8.72
CA VAL A 42 1.76 6.35 7.97
C VAL A 42 2.56 6.31 6.68
N HIS A 43 2.74 7.44 6.00
CA HIS A 43 3.57 7.54 4.81
C HIS A 43 5.01 7.06 5.09
N LYS A 44 5.63 7.55 6.17
CA LYS A 44 6.98 7.13 6.61
C LYS A 44 7.08 5.63 6.90
N LEU A 45 6.06 5.05 7.55
CA LEU A 45 6.00 3.61 7.80
C LEU A 45 5.97 2.81 6.49
N ILE A 46 5.14 3.23 5.54
CA ILE A 46 5.00 2.56 4.25
C ILE A 46 6.28 2.69 3.42
N THR A 47 6.92 3.85 3.39
CA THR A 47 8.21 4.06 2.70
C THR A 47 9.29 3.14 3.28
N ASN A 48 9.38 3.03 4.61
CA ASN A 48 10.35 2.14 5.26
C ASN A 48 10.08 0.66 4.93
N MET A 49 8.81 0.24 4.91
CA MET A 49 8.45 -1.12 4.50
C MET A 49 8.74 -1.39 3.02
N GLN A 50 8.58 -0.39 2.15
CA GLN A 50 8.89 -0.50 0.74
C GLN A 50 10.39 -0.70 0.53
N LEU A 51 11.22 0.13 1.17
CA LEU A 51 12.67 0.01 1.11
C LEU A 51 13.15 -1.36 1.59
N LEU A 52 12.61 -1.87 2.70
CA LEU A 52 12.93 -3.21 3.18
C LEU A 52 12.54 -4.30 2.17
N HIS A 53 11.37 -4.16 1.53
CA HIS A 53 10.91 -5.09 0.51
C HIS A 53 11.80 -5.05 -0.73
N GLU A 54 12.14 -3.87 -1.24
CA GLU A 54 13.00 -3.66 -2.41
C GLU A 54 14.43 -4.19 -2.15
N CYS A 55 15.00 -3.94 -0.98
CA CYS A 55 16.31 -4.49 -0.61
C CYS A 55 16.30 -6.02 -0.44
N LYS A 56 15.15 -6.61 -0.04
CA LYS A 56 15.02 -8.06 0.07
C LYS A 56 14.91 -8.71 -1.31
N ASP A 57 14.07 -8.15 -2.18
CA ASP A 57 13.88 -8.61 -3.57
C ASP A 57 15.21 -8.53 -4.33
N SER A 58 15.95 -7.42 -4.19
CA SER A 58 17.27 -7.23 -4.81
C SER A 58 18.37 -8.16 -4.30
N ARG A 59 18.16 -8.90 -3.21
CA ARG A 59 19.15 -9.83 -2.62
C ARG A 59 18.84 -11.30 -2.92
N ASP A 60 17.59 -11.59 -3.32
CA ASP A 60 17.17 -12.92 -3.77
C ASP A 60 17.27 -13.09 -5.30
N ASP A 61 17.75 -12.05 -6.01
CA ASP A 61 18.20 -12.05 -7.42
C ASP A 61 19.75 -12.15 -7.49
#